data_AF-A0A9P4QP67-F1
#
_entry.id   AF-A0A9P4QP67-F1
#
_cell.length_a   1.000
_cell.length_b   1.000
_cell.length_c   1.000
_cell.angle_alpha   90.00
_cell.angle_beta   90.00
_cell.angle_gamma   90.00
#
_symmetry.space_group_name_H-M   'P 1'
#
loop_
_entity.id
_entity.type
_entity.pdbx_description
1 polymer ?
#
loop_
_entity_poly.entity_id
_entity_poly.type
_entity_poly.pdbx_seq_one_letter_code
_entity_poly.pdbx_strand_id
1 'polypeptide(L)'
;MVINPTYLAQRTRSSINWSDAKRRVIHSYRDWVRSAPEIQQMYELNLPVSTLRTKIRQEFERHRYVNQLRTIDMLLFNSHQEFQETLNYWKQLTHILKYFRAEEDPKARLPSNFIEGFLEGRN
;
A
#
# COMPACT_ATOMS: atom_id res chain seq x y z
N MET A 1 8.56 -33.41 -9.21
CA MET A 1 9.26 -32.19 -8.74
C MET A 1 8.25 -31.33 -8.01
N VAL A 2 8.50 -30.92 -6.77
CA VAL A 2 7.58 -30.07 -5.99
C VAL A 2 8.02 -28.61 -6.15
N ILE A 3 7.08 -27.71 -6.45
CA ILE A 3 7.34 -26.28 -6.54
C ILE A 3 7.17 -25.68 -5.14
N ASN A 4 8.25 -25.15 -4.56
CA ASN A 4 8.24 -24.54 -3.24
C ASN A 4 7.79 -23.07 -3.30
N PRO A 5 7.12 -22.56 -2.26
CA PRO A 5 6.69 -21.16 -2.22
C PRO A 5 7.87 -20.19 -2.00
N THR A 6 7.68 -18.94 -2.42
CA THR A 6 8.64 -17.84 -2.23
C THR A 6 8.71 -17.38 -0.77
N TYR A 7 9.73 -16.59 -0.44
CA TYR A 7 9.82 -15.93 0.87
C TYR A 7 8.59 -15.03 1.10
N LEU A 8 8.03 -15.10 2.33
CA LEU A 8 6.81 -14.42 2.77
C LEU A 8 5.51 -14.84 2.02
N ALA A 9 5.53 -15.91 1.24
CA ALA A 9 4.33 -16.45 0.60
C ALA A 9 3.25 -16.79 1.63
N GLN A 10 2.01 -16.40 1.34
CA GLN A 10 0.84 -16.74 2.14
C GLN A 10 -0.22 -17.42 1.27
N ARG A 11 -0.86 -18.45 1.81
CA ARG A 11 -1.99 -19.10 1.14
C ARG A 11 -3.20 -18.16 1.12
N THR A 12 -3.73 -17.91 -0.07
CA THR A 12 -4.96 -17.13 -0.25
C THR A 12 -6.13 -17.82 0.44
N ARG A 13 -6.90 -17.05 1.20
CA ARG A 13 -8.15 -17.48 1.83
C ARG A 13 -9.14 -16.33 1.94
N SER A 14 -10.42 -16.68 2.01
CA SER A 14 -11.51 -15.74 2.29
C SER A 14 -11.77 -15.63 3.80
N SER A 15 -12.26 -14.47 4.22
CA SER A 15 -12.63 -14.22 5.61
C SER A 15 -13.97 -14.89 5.93
N ILE A 16 -14.05 -15.55 7.08
CA ILE A 16 -15.28 -16.24 7.52
C ILE A 16 -16.35 -15.22 7.93
N ASN A 17 -15.93 -14.13 8.58
CA ASN A 17 -16.78 -13.04 9.04
C ASN A 17 -15.97 -11.75 9.21
N TRP A 18 -16.66 -10.67 9.58
CA TRP A 18 -16.06 -9.36 9.81
C TRP A 18 -14.99 -9.33 10.91
N SER A 19 -15.14 -10.14 11.96
CA SER A 19 -14.14 -10.19 13.04
C SER A 19 -12.82 -10.80 12.55
N ASP A 20 -12.89 -11.81 11.68
CA ASP A 20 -11.72 -12.42 11.04
C ASP A 20 -11.04 -11.43 10.09
N ALA A 21 -11.80 -10.77 9.21
CA ALA A 21 -11.29 -9.74 8.32
C ALA A 21 -10.58 -8.61 9.09
N LYS A 22 -11.21 -8.10 10.16
CA LYS A 22 -10.62 -7.04 10.99
C LYS A 22 -9.28 -7.47 11.60
N ARG A 23 -9.16 -8.71 12.11
CA ARG A 23 -7.89 -9.23 12.65
C ARG A 23 -6.82 -9.31 11.55
N ARG A 24 -7.19 -9.79 10.36
CA ARG A 24 -6.27 -9.88 9.21
C ARG A 24 -5.79 -8.51 8.74
N VAL A 25 -6.67 -7.51 8.66
CA VAL A 25 -6.32 -6.12 8.32
C VAL A 25 -5.36 -5.53 9.35
N ILE A 26 -5.63 -5.69 10.64
CA ILE A 26 -4.75 -5.20 11.71
C ILE A 26 -3.39 -5.92 11.66
N HIS A 27 -3.36 -7.21 11.39
CA HIS A 27 -2.11 -7.97 11.24
C HIS A 27 -1.28 -7.43 10.07
N SER A 28 -1.87 -7.35 8.88
CA SER A 28 -1.23 -6.79 7.69
C SER A 28 -0.72 -5.36 7.93
N TYR A 29 -1.52 -4.49 8.58
CA TYR A 29 -1.09 -3.14 8.93
C TYR A 29 0.14 -3.13 9.85
N ARG A 30 0.17 -4.00 10.86
CA ARG A 30 1.31 -4.10 11.78
C ARG A 30 2.57 -4.57 11.07
N ASP A 31 2.45 -5.50 10.13
CA ASP A 31 3.59 -6.01 9.37
C ASP A 31 4.20 -4.89 8.52
N TRP A 32 3.38 -4.11 7.81
CA TRP A 32 3.83 -2.93 7.07
C TRP A 32 4.51 -1.87 7.96
N VAL A 33 3.91 -1.53 9.12
CA VAL A 33 4.48 -0.51 10.01
C VAL A 33 5.82 -0.94 10.61
N ARG A 34 5.99 -2.25 10.85
CA ARG A 34 7.22 -2.85 11.38
C ARG A 34 8.31 -2.97 10.32
N SER A 35 7.95 -3.25 9.06
CA SER A 35 8.90 -3.35 7.96
C SER A 35 9.37 -1.98 7.42
N ALA A 36 8.72 -0.87 7.80
CA ALA A 36 9.07 0.46 7.32
C ALA A 36 10.57 0.84 7.43
N PRO A 37 11.31 0.54 8.53
CA PRO A 37 12.75 0.80 8.58
C PRO A 37 13.56 -0.03 7.58
N GLU A 38 13.19 -1.31 7.39
CA GLU A 38 13.83 -2.21 6.43
C GLU A 38 13.61 -1.73 5.00
N ILE A 39 12.38 -1.31 4.67
CA ILE A 39 12.05 -0.71 3.36
C ILE A 39 12.87 0.56 3.13
N GLN A 40 12.99 1.44 4.14
CA GLN A 40 13.77 2.68 4.02
C GLN A 40 15.24 2.41 3.73
N GLN A 41 15.84 1.42 4.42
CA GLN A 41 17.22 1.01 4.20
C GLN A 41 17.42 0.34 2.84
N MET A 42 16.58 -0.64 2.52
CA MET A 42 16.71 -1.46 1.31
C MET A 42 16.54 -0.66 0.01
N TYR A 43 15.69 0.37 0.03
CA TYR A 43 15.47 1.26 -1.11
C TYR A 43 16.24 2.58 -1.03
N GLU A 44 17.10 2.77 -0.02
CA GLU A 44 17.87 4.01 0.19
C GLU A 44 16.99 5.28 0.12
N LEU A 45 15.81 5.24 0.74
CA LEU A 45 14.86 6.34 0.66
C LEU A 45 15.36 7.55 1.44
N ASN A 46 15.36 8.71 0.77
CA ASN A 46 15.63 10.04 1.36
C ASN A 46 14.42 10.57 2.17
N LEU A 47 13.69 9.69 2.85
CA LEU A 47 12.51 10.01 3.63
C LEU A 47 12.65 9.39 5.03
N PRO A 48 12.20 10.08 6.09
CA PRO A 48 12.25 9.49 7.42
C PRO A 48 11.23 8.34 7.53
N VAL A 49 11.54 7.35 8.37
CA VAL A 49 10.66 6.18 8.63
C VAL A 49 9.26 6.60 9.09
N SER A 50 9.13 7.74 9.78
CA SER A 50 7.85 8.32 10.17
C SER A 50 6.97 8.67 8.97
N THR A 51 7.54 9.24 7.91
CA THR A 51 6.82 9.56 6.67
C THR A 51 6.33 8.29 5.98
N LEU A 52 7.15 7.24 5.92
CA LEU A 52 6.72 5.93 5.40
C LEU A 52 5.53 5.36 6.19
N ARG A 53 5.60 5.38 7.53
CA ARG A 53 4.51 4.89 8.38
C ARG A 53 3.23 5.69 8.22
N THR A 54 3.35 7.01 8.07
CA THR A 54 2.21 7.89 7.76
C THR A 54 1.60 7.52 6.41
N LYS A 55 2.43 7.24 5.41
CA LYS A 55 1.95 6.86 4.08
C LYS A 55 1.25 5.49 4.08
N ILE A 56 1.83 4.51 4.76
CA ILE A 56 1.18 3.21 4.99
C ILE A 56 -0.18 3.42 5.63
N ARG A 57 -0.28 4.24 6.68
CA ARG A 57 -1.57 4.55 7.32
C ARG A 57 -2.56 5.18 6.33
N GLN A 58 -2.11 6.11 5.50
CA GLN A 58 -2.97 6.75 4.49
C GLN A 58 -3.57 5.72 3.52
N GLU A 59 -2.78 4.77 3.02
CA GLU A 59 -3.27 3.74 2.08
C GLU A 59 -4.26 2.75 2.72
N PHE A 60 -4.07 2.43 4.01
CA PHE A 60 -5.05 1.64 4.76
C PHE A 60 -6.34 2.43 5.03
N GLU A 61 -6.24 3.70 5.41
CA GLU A 61 -7.40 4.56 5.67
C GLU A 61 -8.19 4.88 4.38
N ARG A 62 -7.54 4.92 3.22
CA ARG A 62 -8.19 5.07 1.90
C ARG A 62 -9.33 4.06 1.67
N HIS A 63 -9.20 2.86 2.24
CA HIS A 63 -10.18 1.79 2.07
C HIS A 63 -11.01 1.52 3.34
N ARG A 64 -11.00 2.43 4.32
CA ARG A 64 -11.66 2.24 5.63
C ARG A 64 -13.17 2.00 5.53
N TYR A 65 -13.84 2.61 4.57
CA TYR A 65 -15.30 2.58 4.42
C TYR A 65 -15.81 1.51 3.46
N VAL A 66 -14.97 0.52 3.10
CA VAL A 66 -15.40 -0.59 2.26
C VAL A 66 -16.32 -1.52 3.05
N ASN A 67 -17.58 -1.59 2.62
CA ASN A 67 -18.63 -2.35 3.33
C ASN A 67 -18.84 -3.78 2.79
N GLN A 68 -18.06 -4.21 1.81
CA GLN A 68 -18.19 -5.54 1.19
C GLN A 68 -17.03 -6.44 1.62
N LEU A 69 -17.34 -7.55 2.32
CA LEU A 69 -16.34 -8.47 2.88
C LEU A 69 -15.42 -9.08 1.81
N ARG A 70 -15.99 -9.46 0.65
CA ARG A 70 -15.22 -10.02 -0.48
C ARG A 70 -14.20 -9.01 -1.04
N THR A 71 -14.56 -7.74 -1.07
CA THR A 71 -13.67 -6.66 -1.52
C THR A 71 -12.51 -6.47 -0.56
N ILE A 72 -12.75 -6.60 0.76
CA ILE A 72 -11.69 -6.56 1.76
C ILE A 72 -10.72 -7.73 1.60
N ASP A 73 -11.22 -8.93 1.30
CA ASP A 73 -10.36 -10.08 1.04
C ASP A 73 -9.45 -9.86 -0.18
N MET A 74 -9.97 -9.25 -1.26
CA MET A 74 -9.15 -8.87 -2.41
C MET A 74 -8.12 -7.79 -2.06
N LEU A 75 -8.50 -6.78 -1.27
CA LEU A 75 -7.57 -5.74 -0.82
C LEU A 75 -6.47 -6.31 0.07
N LEU A 76 -6.79 -7.25 0.96
CA LEU A 76 -5.82 -7.97 1.78
C LEU A 76 -4.87 -8.81 0.92
N PHE A 77 -5.40 -9.51 -0.09
CA PHE A 77 -4.58 -10.26 -1.03
C PHE A 77 -3.62 -9.35 -1.78
N ASN A 78 -4.12 -8.25 -2.37
CA ASN A 78 -3.30 -7.27 -3.07
C ASN A 78 -2.26 -6.66 -2.14
N SER A 79 -2.63 -6.27 -0.92
CA SER A 79 -1.69 -5.73 0.07
C SER A 79 -0.57 -6.71 0.40
N HIS A 80 -0.86 -8.02 0.48
CA HIS A 80 0.16 -9.04 0.74
C HIS A 80 1.07 -9.30 -0.47
N GLN A 81 0.53 -9.23 -1.70
CA GLN A 81 1.34 -9.27 -2.92
C GLN A 81 2.31 -8.09 -2.96
N GLU A 82 1.81 -6.88 -2.72
CA GLU A 82 2.60 -5.65 -2.67
C GLU A 82 3.69 -5.72 -1.58
N PHE A 83 3.37 -6.34 -0.43
CA PHE A 83 4.32 -6.54 0.68
C PHE A 83 5.44 -7.51 0.30
N GLN A 84 5.10 -8.65 -0.33
CA GLN A 84 6.09 -9.60 -0.85
C GLN A 84 6.98 -8.98 -1.92
N GLU A 85 6.40 -8.29 -2.90
CA GLU A 85 7.16 -7.64 -3.97
C GLU A 85 8.13 -6.59 -3.43
N THR A 86 7.73 -5.90 -2.35
CA THR A 86 8.57 -4.90 -1.69
C THR A 86 9.69 -5.58 -0.91
N LEU A 87 9.39 -6.48 0.04
CA LEU A 87 10.41 -7.09 0.90
C LEU A 87 11.31 -8.11 0.21
N ASN A 88 10.85 -8.75 -0.87
CA ASN A 88 11.70 -9.59 -1.70
C ASN A 88 12.56 -8.80 -2.70
N TYR A 89 12.49 -7.46 -2.66
CA TYR A 89 13.20 -6.57 -3.58
C TYR A 89 12.90 -6.85 -5.06
N TRP A 90 11.65 -7.21 -5.38
CA TRP A 90 11.19 -7.38 -6.77
C TRP A 90 10.83 -6.03 -7.39
N LYS A 91 10.40 -5.07 -6.57
CA LYS A 91 10.20 -3.69 -6.98
C LYS A 91 11.50 -2.91 -7.01
N GLN A 92 11.53 -1.92 -7.90
CA GLN A 92 12.56 -0.87 -7.94
C GLN A 92 12.09 0.39 -7.19
N LEU A 93 13.04 1.27 -6.84
CA LEU A 93 12.82 2.55 -6.15
C LEU A 93 11.65 3.37 -6.74
N THR A 94 11.55 3.47 -8.06
CA THR A 94 10.49 4.20 -8.77
C THR A 94 9.08 3.73 -8.41
N HIS A 95 8.90 2.43 -8.18
CA HIS A 95 7.61 1.86 -7.78
C HIS A 95 7.23 2.26 -6.36
N ILE A 96 8.20 2.40 -5.45
CA ILE A 96 7.98 2.86 -4.08
C ILE A 96 7.70 4.36 -4.06
N LEU A 97 8.47 5.15 -4.82
CA LEU A 97 8.27 6.60 -4.92
C LEU A 97 6.92 6.98 -5.55
N LYS A 98 6.31 6.10 -6.35
CA LYS A 98 4.96 6.29 -6.89
C LYS A 98 3.91 6.60 -5.81
N TYR A 99 4.04 6.04 -4.61
CA TYR A 99 3.12 6.36 -3.51
C TYR A 99 3.27 7.81 -3.03
N PHE A 100 4.47 8.39 -3.13
CA PHE A 100 4.78 9.75 -2.70
C PHE A 100 4.61 10.80 -3.80
N ARG A 101 4.14 10.42 -4.98
CA ARG A 101 4.00 11.33 -6.14
C ARG A 101 3.18 12.60 -5.84
N ALA A 102 2.16 12.52 -4.99
CA ALA A 102 1.33 13.67 -4.60
C ALA A 102 2.03 14.67 -3.65
N GLU A 103 3.20 14.31 -3.12
CA GLU A 103 4.07 15.16 -2.31
C GLU A 103 5.18 15.78 -3.16
N GLU A 104 5.68 15.05 -4.16
CA GLU A 104 6.74 15.51 -5.08
C GLU A 104 6.22 16.45 -6.17
N ASP A 105 5.06 16.15 -6.76
CA ASP A 105 4.51 16.91 -7.88
C ASP A 105 3.18 17.57 -7.49
N PRO A 106 3.13 18.90 -7.30
CA PRO A 106 1.88 19.62 -7.06
C PRO A 106 0.85 19.41 -8.17
N LYS A 107 1.30 19.18 -9.42
CA LYS A 107 0.42 18.86 -10.54
C LYS A 107 -0.10 17.42 -10.49
N ALA A 108 0.36 16.57 -9.58
CA ALA A 108 -0.27 15.26 -9.39
C ALA A 108 -1.61 15.35 -8.67
N ARG A 109 -1.89 16.45 -7.95
CA ARG A 109 -3.19 16.69 -7.31
C ARG A 109 -4.19 17.20 -8.33
N LEU A 110 -5.46 16.87 -8.11
CA LEU A 110 -6.55 17.47 -8.87
C LEU A 110 -6.60 18.98 -8.58
N PRO A 111 -6.89 19.80 -9.60
CA PRO A 111 -7.01 21.24 -9.44
C PRO A 111 -8.05 21.59 -8.39
N SER A 112 -7.79 22.65 -7.62
CA SER A 112 -8.60 23.03 -6.46
C SER A 112 -9.97 23.58 -6.86
N ASN A 113 -10.04 24.15 -8.05
CA ASN A 113 -11.22 24.80 -8.59
C ASN A 113 -11.38 24.48 -10.09
N PHE A 114 -12.62 24.68 -10.57
CA PHE A 114 -12.97 24.40 -11.96
C PHE A 114 -12.18 25.26 -12.96
N ILE A 115 -11.92 26.54 -12.66
CA ILE A 115 -11.22 27.45 -13.58
C ILE A 115 -9.77 26.99 -13.79
N GLU A 116 -9.07 26.61 -12.72
CA GLU A 116 -7.73 26.05 -12.73
C GLU A 116 -7.70 24.74 -13.54
N GLY A 117 -8.67 23.84 -13.30
CA GLY A 117 -8.77 22.59 -14.06
C GLY A 117 -9.10 22.78 -15.55
N PHE A 118 -9.93 23.77 -15.86
CA PHE A 118 -10.24 24.15 -17.23
C PHE A 118 -9.03 24.72 -17.96
N LEU A 119 -8.29 25.64 -17.33
CA LEU A 119 -7.09 26.26 -17.91
C LEU A 119 -5.94 25.27 -18.07
N GLU A 120 -5.81 24.30 -17.16
CA GLU A 120 -4.80 23.23 -17.25
C GLU A 120 -5.21 22.08 -18.19
N GLY A 121 -6.48 22.02 -18.63
CA GLY A 121 -7.01 20.92 -19.44
C GLY A 121 -7.14 19.60 -18.67
N ARG A 122 -7.40 19.65 -17.36
CA ARG A 122 -7.39 18.53 -16.42
C ARG A 122 -8.76 18.24 -15.77
N ASN A 123 -9.83 18.54 -16.50
CA ASN A 123 -11.22 18.26 -16.09
C ASN A 123 -11.58 16.78 -16.18
#